data_AF-A0A6H1NNF7-F1
#
_entry.id   AF-A0A6H1NNF7-F1
#
_cell.length_a   1.000
_cell.length_b   1.000
_cell.length_c   1.000
_cell.angle_alpha   90.00
_cell.angle_beta   90.00
_cell.angle_gamma   90.00
#
_symmetry.space_group_name_H-M   'P 1'
#
loop_
_entity.id
_entity.type
_entity.pdbx_description
1 polymer ?
#
loop_
_entity_poly.entity_id
_entity_poly.type
_entity_poly.pdbx_seq_one_letter_code
_entity_poly.pdbx_strand_id
1 'polypeptide(L)'
;MPKRKAAIAVGGVAALGAAALLLPHANASQTDAKDAAPKTLKSADASNLASLIASQLGDAFGGAYWDASKQQVIVNVVGNNSNVVNTVEKAGAVPRSVNNSLSALKTAAKTLKSDATIPGTAWSIDPKTNQVQVTADSTVTGAKWAKLTSTVDSLGSGVATVKKSAGTFKTLVSGGDAIFAQTDAGGVRCSLGFNVTASDGAPAFLTAGHCGVAAKQWSDSQNGQPIATVDQATFPGAGDFSLVKYDDPATQTASEVNEGNGKTVQITQAADATVGQQVLRMGSTTGLHDGSVTGLDATVNFQSETVPGGVDTVTGLIQTDVCAEAGDSGGSLFTADGSAIGLTSGGSGDCTAGGETFFQPVTAALQATGATLGAGGAAGAGDASAAATDPAATDPAATDPAATDPAATDPAATDPAATDPAATDPAAGDQSGTGSDQSSTGMDAGSGLVTSTP
;
A
#
# COMPACT_ATOMS: atom_id res chain seq x y z
N MET A 1 -15.34 -32.72 -81.03
CA MET A 1 -13.95 -32.82 -80.50
C MET A 1 -13.98 -32.71 -78.97
N PRO A 2 -13.03 -33.29 -78.21
CA PRO A 2 -13.35 -33.86 -76.90
C PRO A 2 -12.99 -33.02 -75.66
N LYS A 3 -13.56 -33.48 -74.53
CA LYS A 3 -13.35 -33.06 -73.14
C LYS A 3 -11.91 -33.27 -72.63
N ARG A 4 -11.47 -32.43 -71.68
CA ARG A 4 -10.57 -32.69 -70.51
C ARG A 4 -10.69 -31.46 -69.60
N LYS A 5 -11.29 -31.48 -68.40
CA LYS A 5 -10.89 -32.14 -67.13
C LYS A 5 -9.44 -31.82 -66.68
N ALA A 6 -9.32 -30.91 -65.72
CA ALA A 6 -8.38 -30.94 -64.59
C ALA A 6 -8.90 -30.00 -63.48
N ALA A 7 -8.62 -30.28 -62.21
CA ALA A 7 -9.05 -29.50 -61.03
C ALA A 7 -8.04 -29.69 -59.88
N ILE A 8 -8.06 -28.78 -58.88
CA ILE A 8 -7.34 -28.88 -57.58
C ILE A 8 -5.80 -28.68 -57.73
N ALA A 9 -5.01 -28.05 -56.83
CA ALA A 9 -5.19 -27.44 -55.50
C ALA A 9 -4.40 -26.10 -55.42
N VAL A 10 -4.82 -25.07 -54.66
CA VAL A 10 -4.53 -24.77 -53.23
C VAL A 10 -3.05 -24.45 -52.91
N GLY A 11 -2.83 -23.26 -52.34
CA GLY A 11 -1.55 -22.74 -51.84
C GLY A 11 -1.39 -21.24 -52.17
N GLY A 12 -1.58 -20.27 -51.28
CA GLY A 12 -1.85 -20.34 -49.84
C GLY A 12 -0.87 -19.49 -49.03
N VAL A 13 -0.90 -18.17 -49.19
CA VAL A 13 -0.26 -17.20 -48.27
C VAL A 13 -1.24 -16.06 -48.03
N ALA A 14 -1.49 -15.75 -46.76
CA ALA A 14 -2.48 -14.77 -46.33
C ALA A 14 -1.97 -13.32 -46.49
N ALA A 15 -2.92 -12.39 -46.61
CA ALA A 15 -2.64 -10.97 -46.76
C ALA A 15 -2.34 -10.28 -45.42
N LEU A 16 -1.28 -9.46 -45.39
CA LEU A 16 -1.15 -8.33 -44.49
C LEU A 16 -0.59 -7.14 -45.30
N GLY A 17 -1.46 -6.21 -45.64
CA GLY A 17 -1.11 -5.02 -46.41
C GLY A 17 -2.14 -3.91 -46.22
N ALA A 18 -1.64 -2.68 -46.12
CA ALA A 18 -2.37 -1.42 -45.96
C ALA A 18 -3.05 -1.15 -44.59
N ALA A 19 -2.30 -0.46 -43.72
CA ALA A 19 -2.84 0.53 -42.79
C ALA A 19 -1.83 1.69 -42.63
N ALA A 20 -1.52 2.38 -43.73
CA ALA A 20 -0.75 3.63 -43.69
C ALA A 20 -1.73 4.80 -43.58
N LEU A 21 -1.91 5.32 -42.36
CA LEU A 21 -2.66 6.55 -42.10
C LEU A 21 -1.70 7.71 -41.81
N LEU A 22 -1.98 8.84 -42.44
CA LEU A 22 -1.09 9.99 -42.56
C LEU A 22 -1.20 10.90 -41.33
N LEU A 23 -0.06 11.26 -40.73
CA LEU A 23 0.07 12.41 -39.84
C LEU A 23 0.94 13.48 -40.51
N PRO A 24 0.35 14.59 -40.99
CA PRO A 24 1.13 15.68 -41.57
C PRO A 24 1.64 16.60 -40.46
N HIS A 25 2.74 16.25 -39.78
CA HIS A 25 3.68 17.18 -39.11
C HIS A 25 4.98 16.45 -38.69
N ALA A 26 5.55 15.66 -39.59
CA ALA A 26 6.89 15.10 -39.39
C ALA A 26 7.97 16.09 -39.85
N ASN A 27 8.53 16.87 -38.92
CA ASN A 27 9.90 17.37 -39.07
C ASN A 27 10.86 16.20 -38.90
N ALA A 28 10.94 15.34 -39.92
CA ALA A 28 11.82 14.19 -39.96
C ALA A 28 13.26 14.66 -40.22
N SER A 29 13.93 15.15 -39.17
CA SER A 29 15.39 15.06 -39.13
C SER A 29 15.73 13.59 -38.89
N GLN A 30 16.23 12.92 -39.93
CA GLN A 30 16.88 11.63 -39.77
C GLN A 30 18.24 11.86 -39.10
N THR A 31 18.23 11.98 -37.77
CA THR A 31 19.45 11.80 -36.96
C THR A 31 19.60 10.31 -36.67
N ASP A 32 20.78 9.76 -36.99
CA ASP A 32 21.12 8.37 -36.73
C ASP A 32 20.83 7.97 -35.27
N ALA A 33 20.27 6.77 -35.10
CA ALA A 33 19.77 6.28 -33.81
C ALA A 33 20.89 5.83 -32.84
N LYS A 34 21.85 6.71 -32.56
CA LYS A 34 22.98 6.48 -31.64
C LYS A 34 23.09 7.45 -30.46
N ASP A 35 22.46 8.62 -30.53
CA ASP A 35 22.59 9.67 -29.50
C ASP A 35 21.23 10.15 -28.96
N ALA A 36 20.44 9.22 -28.42
CA ALA A 36 19.27 9.56 -27.60
C ALA A 36 19.73 10.03 -26.21
N ALA A 37 20.15 11.30 -26.11
CA ALA A 37 20.58 11.88 -24.84
C ALA A 37 19.46 11.78 -23.77
N PRO A 38 19.77 11.37 -22.52
CA PRO A 38 18.76 11.25 -21.46
C PRO A 38 18.08 12.59 -21.17
N LYS A 39 16.75 12.54 -21.00
CA LYS A 39 15.92 13.75 -20.84
C LYS A 39 15.89 14.19 -19.38
N THR A 40 15.95 15.51 -19.18
CA THR A 40 15.62 16.13 -17.89
C THR A 40 14.09 16.17 -17.71
N LEU A 41 13.60 15.83 -16.52
CA LEU A 41 12.17 15.75 -16.20
C LEU A 41 11.83 16.59 -14.94
N LYS A 42 10.55 16.69 -14.59
CA LYS A 42 10.14 17.05 -13.23
C LYS A 42 10.08 15.79 -12.36
N SER A 43 10.23 15.93 -11.05
CA SER A 43 10.12 14.83 -10.09
C SER A 43 8.76 14.14 -10.13
N ALA A 44 7.67 14.90 -10.30
CA ALA A 44 6.31 14.35 -10.39
C ALA A 44 6.08 13.47 -11.65
N ASP A 45 6.83 13.71 -12.74
CA ASP A 45 6.73 12.92 -13.97
C ASP A 45 7.57 11.62 -13.91
N ALA A 46 8.45 11.49 -12.91
CA ALA A 46 9.40 10.39 -12.80
C ALA A 46 8.73 9.02 -12.57
N SER A 47 7.69 8.98 -11.73
CA SER A 47 6.89 7.77 -11.45
C SER A 47 6.13 7.30 -12.69
N ASN A 48 5.50 8.22 -13.42
CA ASN A 48 4.79 7.93 -14.68
C ASN A 48 5.73 7.31 -15.73
N LEU A 49 6.92 7.89 -15.93
CA LEU A 49 7.91 7.34 -16.84
C LEU A 49 8.45 5.98 -16.38
N ALA A 50 8.73 5.82 -15.07
CA ALA A 50 9.17 4.57 -14.49
C ALA A 50 8.15 3.44 -14.70
N SER A 51 6.86 3.71 -14.44
CA SER A 51 5.76 2.76 -14.64
C SER A 51 5.55 2.39 -16.10
N LEU A 52 5.64 3.36 -17.02
CA LEU A 52 5.60 3.11 -18.46
C LEU A 52 6.73 2.15 -18.90
N ILE A 53 7.97 2.43 -18.48
CA ILE A 53 9.12 1.59 -18.83
C ILE A 53 9.01 0.21 -18.17
N ALA A 54 8.58 0.13 -16.91
CA ALA A 54 8.36 -1.14 -16.20
C ALA A 54 7.41 -2.07 -16.97
N SER A 55 6.29 -1.52 -17.48
CA SER A 55 5.33 -2.28 -18.28
C SER A 55 5.90 -2.83 -19.59
N GLN A 56 6.87 -2.14 -20.20
CA GLN A 56 7.52 -2.55 -21.46
C GLN A 56 8.63 -3.57 -21.25
N LEU A 57 9.30 -3.55 -20.08
CA LEU A 57 10.46 -4.39 -19.79
C LEU A 57 10.12 -5.70 -19.07
N GLY A 58 9.00 -5.78 -18.35
CA GLY A 58 8.60 -6.98 -17.62
C GLY A 58 9.69 -7.45 -16.64
N ASP A 59 10.04 -8.74 -16.67
CA ASP A 59 11.07 -9.32 -15.79
C ASP A 59 12.49 -8.74 -15.98
N ALA A 60 12.76 -8.03 -17.09
CA ALA A 60 14.03 -7.33 -17.26
C ALA A 60 14.13 -6.04 -16.41
N PHE A 61 13.03 -5.56 -15.81
CA PHE A 61 13.00 -4.38 -14.96
C PHE A 61 13.52 -4.67 -13.55
N GLY A 62 14.57 -3.97 -13.13
CA GLY A 62 15.17 -4.06 -11.78
C GLY A 62 14.73 -2.94 -10.82
N GLY A 63 13.65 -2.22 -11.13
CA GLY A 63 13.24 -0.98 -10.46
C GLY A 63 13.80 0.29 -11.13
N ALA A 64 13.35 1.46 -10.68
CA ALA A 64 13.82 2.76 -11.17
C ALA A 64 13.92 3.77 -10.02
N TYR A 65 14.76 4.80 -10.19
CA TYR A 65 14.93 5.88 -9.21
C TYR A 65 15.20 7.22 -9.88
N TRP A 66 14.95 8.29 -9.13
CA TRP A 66 15.22 9.67 -9.52
C TRP A 66 16.65 10.07 -9.14
N ASP A 67 17.44 10.51 -10.12
CA ASP A 67 18.69 11.25 -9.89
C ASP A 67 18.37 12.74 -9.92
N ALA A 68 18.09 13.31 -8.74
CA ALA A 68 17.77 14.73 -8.59
C ALA A 68 18.90 15.67 -9.05
N SER A 69 20.17 15.23 -9.01
CA SER A 69 21.31 16.04 -9.44
C SER A 69 21.39 16.23 -10.95
N LYS A 70 20.88 15.26 -11.71
CA LYS A 70 20.81 15.28 -13.18
C LYS A 70 19.40 15.52 -13.72
N GLN A 71 18.40 15.56 -12.84
CA GLN A 71 16.98 15.57 -13.16
C GLN A 71 16.57 14.42 -14.09
N GLN A 72 17.12 13.21 -13.87
CA GLN A 72 16.96 12.05 -14.76
C GLN A 72 16.38 10.85 -14.02
N VAL A 73 15.54 10.07 -14.71
CA VAL A 73 15.13 8.73 -14.24
C VAL A 73 16.22 7.72 -14.62
N ILE A 74 16.73 7.00 -13.62
CA ILE A 74 17.61 5.86 -13.81
C ILE A 74 16.76 4.58 -13.73
N VAL A 75 16.83 3.73 -14.75
CA VAL A 75 16.12 2.44 -14.79
C VAL A 75 17.13 1.31 -14.67
N ASN A 76 16.95 0.48 -13.66
CA ASN A 76 17.71 -0.75 -13.52
C ASN A 76 17.22 -1.78 -14.54
N VAL A 77 18.16 -2.44 -15.21
CA VAL A 77 17.90 -3.48 -16.19
C VAL A 77 18.71 -4.73 -15.87
N VAL A 78 18.08 -5.90 -15.93
CA VAL A 78 18.73 -7.18 -15.64
C VAL A 78 19.36 -7.76 -16.90
N GLY A 79 20.62 -8.18 -16.78
CA GLY A 79 21.40 -8.72 -17.90
C GLY A 79 21.92 -7.65 -18.88
N ASN A 80 22.34 -8.09 -20.06
CA ASN A 80 23.01 -7.28 -21.07
C ASN A 80 22.27 -7.24 -22.43
N ASN A 81 20.94 -7.37 -22.41
CA ASN A 81 20.12 -7.34 -23.61
C ASN A 81 20.06 -5.92 -24.21
N SER A 82 20.73 -5.71 -25.35
CA SER A 82 20.77 -4.42 -26.05
C SER A 82 19.39 -3.86 -26.39
N ASN A 83 18.37 -4.71 -26.63
CA ASN A 83 17.01 -4.24 -26.90
C ASN A 83 16.37 -3.61 -25.67
N VAL A 84 16.64 -4.14 -24.47
CA VAL A 84 16.15 -3.58 -23.20
C VAL A 84 16.78 -2.22 -22.93
N VAL A 85 18.11 -2.12 -23.10
CA VAL A 85 18.88 -0.86 -23.01
C VAL A 85 18.32 0.19 -23.97
N ASN A 86 18.18 -0.16 -25.26
CA ASN A 86 17.64 0.72 -26.29
C ASN A 86 16.21 1.21 -26.00
N THR A 87 15.37 0.41 -25.34
CA THR A 87 14.01 0.82 -24.93
C THR A 87 14.04 1.90 -23.86
N VAL A 88 14.91 1.74 -22.85
CA VAL A 88 15.09 2.75 -21.77
C VAL A 88 15.60 4.08 -22.34
N GLU A 89 16.62 4.03 -23.20
CA GLU A 89 17.22 5.23 -23.80
C GLU A 89 16.23 5.97 -24.71
N LYS A 90 15.44 5.23 -25.53
CA LYS A 90 14.37 5.82 -26.36
C LYS A 90 13.25 6.46 -25.54
N ALA A 91 12.95 5.92 -24.36
CA ALA A 91 12.02 6.54 -23.42
C ALA A 91 12.59 7.82 -22.77
N GLY A 92 13.91 8.06 -22.89
CA GLY A 92 14.62 9.22 -22.34
C GLY A 92 15.17 9.02 -20.93
N ALA A 93 15.15 7.79 -20.41
CA ALA A 93 15.73 7.42 -19.13
C ALA A 93 17.16 6.85 -19.29
N VAL A 94 17.89 6.71 -18.19
CA VAL A 94 19.26 6.17 -18.17
C VAL A 94 19.23 4.69 -17.78
N PRO A 95 19.65 3.74 -18.63
CA PRO A 95 19.76 2.33 -18.25
C PRO A 95 20.94 2.09 -17.31
N ARG A 96 20.73 1.26 -16.29
CA ARG A 96 21.77 0.77 -15.38
C ARG A 96 21.70 -0.76 -15.26
N SER A 97 22.75 -1.46 -15.67
CA SER A 97 22.84 -2.92 -15.54
C SER A 97 22.90 -3.33 -14.06
N VAL A 98 22.08 -4.30 -13.65
CA VAL A 98 21.99 -4.82 -12.29
C VAL A 98 21.77 -6.34 -12.26
N ASN A 99 21.84 -6.94 -11.07
CA ASN A 99 21.72 -8.39 -10.89
C ASN A 99 20.29 -8.86 -10.58
N ASN A 100 19.50 -8.08 -9.84
CA ASN A 100 18.18 -8.49 -9.36
C ASN A 100 17.04 -7.83 -10.15
N SER A 101 16.05 -8.60 -10.60
CA SER A 101 14.79 -8.06 -11.12
C SER A 101 13.92 -7.55 -9.97
N LEU A 102 12.98 -6.66 -10.27
CA LEU A 102 11.96 -6.25 -9.30
C LEU A 102 11.07 -7.44 -8.88
N SER A 103 10.83 -8.41 -9.78
CA SER A 103 10.11 -9.65 -9.46
C SER A 103 10.88 -10.53 -8.46
N ALA A 104 12.21 -10.61 -8.55
CA ALA A 104 13.06 -11.28 -7.56
C ALA A 104 13.06 -10.56 -6.21
N LEU A 105 13.23 -9.22 -6.20
CA LEU A 105 13.22 -8.42 -4.97
C LEU A 105 11.84 -8.45 -4.27
N LYS A 106 10.73 -8.43 -5.02
CA LYS A 106 9.37 -8.64 -4.48
C LYS A 106 9.15 -10.07 -3.96
N THR A 107 9.85 -11.07 -4.48
CA THR A 107 9.82 -12.43 -3.95
C THR A 107 10.59 -12.51 -2.62
N ALA A 108 11.77 -11.90 -2.55
CA ALA A 108 12.54 -11.78 -1.31
C ALA A 108 11.76 -11.07 -0.18
N ALA A 109 11.05 -9.97 -0.51
CA ALA A 109 10.17 -9.28 0.44
C ALA A 109 8.99 -10.16 0.93
N LYS A 110 8.48 -11.09 0.11
CA LYS A 110 7.46 -12.07 0.54
C LYS A 110 8.04 -13.12 1.49
N THR A 111 9.26 -13.60 1.24
CA THR A 111 9.97 -14.51 2.17
C THR A 111 10.23 -13.84 3.51
N LEU A 112 10.67 -12.57 3.53
CA LEU A 112 10.81 -11.80 4.78
C LEU A 112 9.47 -11.67 5.53
N LYS A 113 8.36 -11.43 4.81
CA LYS A 113 7.01 -11.40 5.41
C LYS A 113 6.58 -12.73 6.02
N SER A 114 6.86 -13.85 5.34
CA SER A 114 6.56 -15.19 5.84
C SER A 114 7.41 -15.52 7.09
N ASP A 115 8.73 -15.33 6.97
CA ASP A 115 9.67 -16.02 7.86
C ASP A 115 10.26 -15.08 8.91
N ALA A 116 10.32 -13.77 8.64
CA ALA A 116 11.00 -12.76 9.47
C ALA A 116 10.09 -11.63 9.99
N THR A 117 8.76 -11.82 10.01
CA THR A 117 7.84 -10.92 10.75
C THR A 117 8.16 -10.96 12.25
N ILE A 118 8.88 -9.95 12.71
CA ILE A 118 9.43 -9.81 14.06
C ILE A 118 9.19 -8.34 14.50
N PRO A 119 8.61 -8.07 15.69
CA PRO A 119 8.49 -6.70 16.20
C PRO A 119 9.84 -5.98 16.21
N GLY A 120 9.85 -4.75 15.70
CA GLY A 120 11.09 -3.98 15.54
C GLY A 120 11.82 -4.25 14.22
N THR A 121 11.14 -4.79 13.19
CA THR A 121 11.71 -4.95 11.84
C THR A 121 10.90 -4.24 10.76
N ALA A 122 11.59 -3.77 9.73
CA ALA A 122 11.01 -3.22 8.52
C ALA A 122 11.85 -3.61 7.30
N TRP A 123 11.26 -3.65 6.11
CA TRP A 123 12.00 -3.81 4.86
C TRP A 123 11.34 -3.08 3.70
N SER A 124 12.15 -2.60 2.76
CA SER A 124 11.73 -1.93 1.53
C SER A 124 12.61 -2.34 0.35
N ILE A 125 12.15 -2.10 -0.88
CA ILE A 125 12.97 -2.32 -2.08
C ILE A 125 13.68 -1.02 -2.43
N ASP A 126 15.02 -1.06 -2.47
CA ASP A 126 15.86 0.08 -2.83
C ASP A 126 16.43 -0.10 -4.25
N PRO A 127 15.87 0.61 -5.26
CA PRO A 127 16.38 0.60 -6.62
C PRO A 127 17.75 1.27 -6.77
N LYS A 128 18.24 2.08 -5.82
CA LYS A 128 19.61 2.65 -5.90
C LYS A 128 20.66 1.58 -5.60
N THR A 129 20.45 0.71 -4.62
CA THR A 129 21.34 -0.45 -4.35
C THR A 129 20.96 -1.72 -5.11
N ASN A 130 19.74 -1.77 -5.68
CA ASN A 130 19.14 -2.96 -6.29
C ASN A 130 18.99 -4.13 -5.29
N GLN A 131 18.65 -3.82 -4.04
CA GLN A 131 18.54 -4.77 -2.93
C GLN A 131 17.26 -4.53 -2.12
N VAL A 132 16.84 -5.54 -1.35
CA VAL A 132 15.89 -5.33 -0.25
C VAL A 132 16.66 -4.81 0.96
N GLN A 133 16.34 -3.59 1.39
CA GLN A 133 16.93 -2.98 2.58
C GLN A 133 16.14 -3.41 3.81
N VAL A 134 16.73 -4.25 4.64
CA VAL A 134 16.14 -4.72 5.90
C VAL A 134 16.69 -3.87 7.05
N THR A 135 15.79 -3.27 7.82
CA THR A 135 16.15 -2.47 9.00
C THR A 135 15.58 -3.14 10.25
N ALA A 136 16.41 -3.27 11.27
CA ALA A 136 16.00 -3.78 12.57
C ALA A 136 16.35 -2.77 13.66
N ASP A 137 15.41 -2.54 14.55
CA ASP A 137 15.51 -1.56 15.62
C ASP A 137 16.39 -2.05 16.78
N SER A 138 16.57 -1.23 17.81
CA SER A 138 17.41 -1.56 18.96
C SER A 138 16.92 -2.79 19.76
N THR A 139 15.62 -3.11 19.75
CA THR A 139 15.01 -4.25 20.46
C THR A 139 15.32 -5.60 19.84
N VAL A 140 15.53 -5.66 18.51
CA VAL A 140 15.84 -6.90 17.79
C VAL A 140 17.24 -7.39 18.16
N THR A 141 17.30 -8.37 19.06
CA THR A 141 18.53 -8.90 19.67
C THR A 141 18.46 -10.42 19.84
N GLY A 142 19.58 -11.06 20.16
CA GLY A 142 19.66 -12.49 20.47
C GLY A 142 19.03 -13.37 19.39
N ALA A 143 18.10 -14.25 19.80
CA ALA A 143 17.41 -15.17 18.89
C ALA A 143 16.59 -14.45 17.79
N LYS A 144 16.02 -13.26 18.06
CA LYS A 144 15.32 -12.47 17.05
C LYS A 144 16.27 -12.00 15.95
N TRP A 145 17.45 -11.50 16.35
CA TRP A 145 18.49 -11.06 15.42
C TRP A 145 19.04 -12.24 14.61
N ALA A 146 19.36 -13.36 15.26
CA ALA A 146 19.84 -14.56 14.58
C ALA A 146 18.82 -15.12 13.56
N LYS A 147 17.52 -15.07 13.89
CA LYS A 147 16.45 -15.44 12.96
C LYS A 147 16.43 -14.50 11.75
N LEU A 148 16.42 -13.19 11.99
CA LEU A 148 16.40 -12.18 10.93
C LEU A 148 17.60 -12.31 9.98
N THR A 149 18.82 -12.41 10.51
CA THR A 149 20.03 -12.56 9.69
C THR A 149 20.02 -13.87 8.90
N SER A 150 19.62 -14.99 9.52
CA SER A 150 19.50 -16.28 8.82
C SER A 150 18.48 -16.25 7.68
N THR A 151 17.36 -15.54 7.84
CA THR A 151 16.40 -15.31 6.75
C THR A 151 16.98 -14.39 5.66
N VAL A 152 17.75 -13.36 6.01
CA VAL A 152 18.42 -12.49 5.01
C VAL A 152 19.49 -13.27 4.22
N ASP A 153 20.31 -14.07 4.90
CA ASP A 153 21.35 -14.88 4.27
C ASP A 153 20.76 -15.94 3.31
N SER A 154 19.59 -16.51 3.63
CA SER A 154 18.93 -17.51 2.78
C SER A 154 18.34 -16.97 1.48
N LEU A 155 18.16 -15.63 1.36
CA LEU A 155 17.77 -14.97 0.12
C LEU A 155 18.88 -14.97 -0.94
N GLY A 156 20.13 -15.17 -0.53
CA GLY A 156 21.29 -15.18 -1.40
C GLY A 156 22.07 -13.87 -1.44
N SER A 157 23.35 -13.98 -1.79
CA SER A 157 24.30 -12.86 -1.78
C SER A 157 23.85 -11.73 -2.71
N GLY A 158 23.76 -10.52 -2.15
CA GLY A 158 23.42 -9.32 -2.91
C GLY A 158 21.94 -9.17 -3.27
N VAL A 159 21.04 -9.96 -2.68
CA VAL A 159 19.57 -9.80 -2.81
C VAL A 159 19.01 -8.87 -1.73
N ALA A 160 19.49 -9.02 -0.49
CA ALA A 160 19.06 -8.23 0.65
C ALA A 160 20.26 -7.86 1.55
N THR A 161 20.11 -6.77 2.30
CA THR A 161 21.10 -6.27 3.25
C THR A 161 20.40 -5.87 4.55
N VAL A 162 21.06 -6.08 5.69
CA VAL A 162 20.49 -5.79 7.02
C VAL A 162 21.28 -4.71 7.74
N LYS A 163 20.57 -3.71 8.29
CA LYS A 163 21.12 -2.65 9.15
C LYS A 163 20.41 -2.56 10.49
N LYS A 164 21.13 -2.07 11.51
CA LYS A 164 20.58 -1.65 12.80
C LYS A 164 20.15 -0.18 12.71
N SER A 165 18.93 0.14 13.15
CA SER A 165 18.55 1.51 13.51
C SER A 165 18.95 1.81 14.95
N ALA A 166 19.13 3.09 15.29
CA ALA A 166 19.54 3.54 16.61
C ALA A 166 18.40 3.52 17.64
N GLY A 167 17.16 3.75 17.18
CA GLY A 167 15.95 3.79 18.02
C GLY A 167 15.18 2.47 18.06
N THR A 168 13.98 2.51 18.63
CA THR A 168 12.94 1.48 18.50
C THR A 168 11.93 1.90 17.42
N PHE A 169 11.37 0.96 16.65
CA PHE A 169 10.21 1.27 15.81
C PHE A 169 8.99 1.45 16.70
N LYS A 170 8.28 2.55 16.47
CA LYS A 170 7.06 2.92 17.18
C LYS A 170 6.08 3.52 16.18
N THR A 171 4.80 3.21 16.38
CA THR A 171 3.70 4.07 16.00
C THR A 171 4.01 5.48 16.50
N LEU A 172 4.04 6.43 15.56
CA LEU A 172 4.08 7.86 15.88
C LEU A 172 2.62 8.35 15.91
N VAL A 173 2.32 9.52 16.48
CA VAL A 173 0.92 9.94 16.77
C VAL A 173 0.81 11.51 16.73
N SER A 174 0.64 12.22 15.55
CA SER A 174 0.20 13.66 15.27
C SER A 174 0.78 14.61 14.13
N GLY A 175 0.66 14.39 12.81
CA GLY A 175 0.93 15.44 11.76
C GLY A 175 -0.22 15.70 10.74
N GLY A 176 -0.39 16.86 10.09
CA GLY A 176 0.30 18.15 10.16
C GLY A 176 -0.35 19.21 11.08
N ASP A 177 -1.62 19.59 10.86
CA ASP A 177 -2.37 20.47 11.79
C ASP A 177 -3.02 19.66 12.92
N ALA A 178 -2.85 20.09 14.17
CA ALA A 178 -3.23 19.31 15.35
C ALA A 178 -4.73 18.97 15.43
N ILE A 179 -5.05 17.68 15.54
CA ILE A 179 -6.39 17.20 15.93
C ILE A 179 -6.28 16.42 17.24
N PHE A 180 -7.34 16.42 18.03
CA PHE A 180 -7.33 15.90 19.38
C PHE A 180 -8.58 15.05 19.65
N ALA A 181 -8.43 13.99 20.42
CA ALA A 181 -9.50 13.13 20.86
C ALA A 181 -9.30 12.74 22.33
N GLN A 182 -10.39 12.41 23.01
CA GLN A 182 -10.36 11.81 24.34
C GLN A 182 -10.75 10.33 24.21
N THR A 183 -9.96 9.46 24.82
CA THR A 183 -10.17 8.01 24.85
C THR A 183 -10.17 7.51 26.29
N ASP A 184 -10.59 6.27 26.52
CA ASP A 184 -10.53 5.63 27.85
C ASP A 184 -9.08 5.53 28.40
N ALA A 185 -8.07 5.57 27.51
CA ALA A 185 -6.65 5.60 27.86
C ALA A 185 -6.08 7.03 28.06
N GLY A 186 -6.89 8.07 27.85
CA GLY A 186 -6.52 9.48 27.97
C GLY A 186 -6.61 10.25 26.64
N GLY A 187 -6.05 11.46 26.66
CA GLY A 187 -6.04 12.35 25.49
C GLY A 187 -5.08 11.87 24.41
N VAL A 188 -5.62 11.57 23.24
CA VAL A 188 -4.84 11.29 22.02
C VAL A 188 -4.78 12.57 21.21
N ARG A 189 -3.58 12.88 20.71
CA ARG A 189 -3.41 13.88 19.66
C ARG A 189 -3.14 13.10 18.38
N CYS A 190 -3.74 13.47 17.28
CA CYS A 190 -3.22 13.14 15.96
C CYS A 190 -3.14 14.45 15.18
N SER A 191 -3.12 14.42 13.85
CA SER A 191 -3.27 15.64 13.06
C SER A 191 -3.75 15.34 11.66
N LEU A 192 -4.07 16.41 10.95
CA LEU A 192 -4.66 16.41 9.63
C LEU A 192 -3.58 16.29 8.56
N GLY A 193 -3.66 15.27 7.71
CA GLY A 193 -2.76 15.08 6.58
C GLY A 193 -3.16 15.92 5.37
N PHE A 194 -4.35 15.66 4.82
CA PHE A 194 -4.88 16.44 3.68
C PHE A 194 -6.39 16.59 3.77
N ASN A 195 -6.87 17.81 3.52
CA ASN A 195 -8.28 18.09 3.26
C ASN A 195 -8.73 17.44 1.94
N VAL A 196 -9.86 16.75 1.98
CA VAL A 196 -10.46 16.02 0.86
C VAL A 196 -11.98 16.19 0.83
N THR A 197 -12.59 15.89 -0.32
CA THR A 197 -14.03 15.69 -0.43
C THR A 197 -14.30 14.18 -0.44
N ALA A 198 -15.14 13.71 0.48
CA ALA A 198 -15.55 12.32 0.56
C ALA A 198 -16.43 11.92 -0.64
N SER A 199 -16.64 10.62 -0.85
CA SER A 199 -17.40 10.07 -1.99
C SER A 199 -18.89 10.46 -2.03
N ASP A 200 -19.45 10.88 -0.90
CA ASP A 200 -20.79 11.45 -0.75
C ASP A 200 -20.83 12.99 -0.89
N GLY A 201 -19.69 13.63 -1.18
CA GLY A 201 -19.54 15.07 -1.28
C GLY A 201 -19.30 15.79 0.05
N ALA A 202 -19.24 15.07 1.18
CA ALA A 202 -19.00 15.70 2.48
C ALA A 202 -17.56 16.27 2.59
N PRO A 203 -17.36 17.43 3.25
CA PRO A 203 -16.03 17.89 3.61
C PRO A 203 -15.39 16.90 4.59
N ALA A 204 -14.14 16.53 4.32
CA ALA A 204 -13.43 15.52 5.10
C ALA A 204 -11.92 15.77 5.10
N PHE A 205 -11.19 14.98 5.86
CA PHE A 205 -9.73 14.93 5.80
C PHE A 205 -9.20 13.51 5.91
N LEU A 206 -7.99 13.32 5.39
CA LEU A 206 -7.19 12.12 5.58
C LEU A 206 -6.24 12.30 6.77
N THR A 207 -6.14 11.27 7.61
CA THR A 207 -5.13 11.11 8.66
C THR A 207 -4.67 9.64 8.70
N ALA A 208 -3.85 9.25 9.67
CA ALA A 208 -3.40 7.86 9.80
C ALA A 208 -4.54 6.94 10.30
N GLY A 209 -4.43 5.66 9.97
CA GLY A 209 -5.39 4.63 10.34
C GLY A 209 -5.33 4.28 11.82
N HIS A 210 -4.14 4.23 12.42
CA HIS A 210 -3.99 4.03 13.86
C HIS A 210 -4.69 5.14 14.66
N CYS A 211 -4.70 6.38 14.15
CA CYS A 211 -5.52 7.46 14.71
C CYS A 211 -7.02 7.13 14.59
N GLY A 212 -7.49 6.79 13.38
CA GLY A 212 -8.89 6.48 13.13
C GLY A 212 -9.46 5.30 13.94
N VAL A 213 -8.63 4.31 14.30
CA VAL A 213 -9.04 3.21 15.18
C VAL A 213 -8.92 3.55 16.68
N ALA A 214 -8.01 4.47 17.05
CA ALA A 214 -7.83 4.89 18.44
C ALA A 214 -8.99 5.76 18.96
N ALA A 215 -9.60 6.59 18.11
CA ALA A 215 -10.72 7.45 18.49
C ALA A 215 -11.74 7.65 17.37
N LYS A 216 -13.04 7.61 17.72
CA LYS A 216 -14.16 7.78 16.77
C LYS A 216 -14.40 9.22 16.33
N GLN A 217 -13.99 10.19 17.14
CA GLN A 217 -14.33 11.60 16.97
C GLN A 217 -13.13 12.48 17.32
N TRP A 218 -12.99 13.59 16.59
CA TRP A 218 -11.81 14.45 16.59
C TRP A 218 -12.20 15.92 16.68
N SER A 219 -11.44 16.68 17.45
CA SER A 219 -11.51 18.14 17.60
C SER A 219 -10.28 18.80 16.99
N ASP A 220 -10.38 20.06 16.59
CA ASP A 220 -9.23 20.90 16.18
C ASP A 220 -8.42 21.43 17.38
N SER A 221 -8.90 21.22 18.61
CA SER A 221 -8.36 21.84 19.80
C SER A 221 -8.37 20.87 21.00
N GLN A 222 -7.33 20.93 21.83
CA GLN A 222 -7.03 19.91 22.86
C GLN A 222 -8.17 19.65 23.86
N ASN A 223 -8.97 20.67 24.14
CA ASN A 223 -10.13 20.61 25.03
C ASN A 223 -11.41 21.07 24.31
N GLY A 224 -11.41 21.06 22.98
CA GLY A 224 -12.56 21.45 22.16
C GLY A 224 -13.65 20.39 22.16
N GLN A 225 -14.81 20.74 21.61
CA GLN A 225 -15.79 19.73 21.21
C GLN A 225 -15.31 19.06 19.92
N PRO A 226 -15.67 17.78 19.67
CA PRO A 226 -15.44 17.19 18.37
C PRO A 226 -16.12 17.99 17.26
N ILE A 227 -15.44 18.05 16.12
CA ILE A 227 -15.91 18.71 14.89
C ILE A 227 -15.93 17.74 13.69
N ALA A 228 -15.45 16.51 13.89
CA ALA A 228 -15.31 15.52 12.85
C ALA A 228 -15.40 14.09 13.42
N THR A 229 -15.99 13.20 12.64
CA THR A 229 -16.23 11.79 12.98
C THR A 229 -15.56 10.87 11.97
N VAL A 230 -14.95 9.78 12.45
CA VAL A 230 -14.29 8.78 11.60
C VAL A 230 -15.33 8.04 10.77
N ASP A 231 -15.19 8.11 9.44
CA ASP A 231 -16.02 7.38 8.48
C ASP A 231 -15.40 6.01 8.16
N GLN A 232 -14.10 6.00 7.90
CA GLN A 232 -13.33 4.80 7.54
C GLN A 232 -11.95 4.85 8.19
N ALA A 233 -11.44 3.69 8.63
CA ALA A 233 -10.08 3.54 9.13
C ALA A 233 -9.53 2.17 8.74
N THR A 234 -8.28 2.12 8.27
CA THR A 234 -7.53 0.89 7.96
C THR A 234 -6.23 0.92 8.76
N PHE A 235 -6.16 0.11 9.82
CA PHE A 235 -4.95 -0.21 10.56
C PHE A 235 -5.17 -1.47 11.42
N PRO A 236 -4.18 -2.39 11.53
CA PRO A 236 -3.00 -2.53 10.68
C PRO A 236 -3.35 -3.22 9.34
N GLY A 237 -2.34 -3.70 8.60
CA GLY A 237 -2.52 -4.58 7.44
C GLY A 237 -2.22 -3.93 6.10
N ALA A 238 -3.29 -3.66 5.33
CA ALA A 238 -3.19 -3.18 3.94
C ALA A 238 -2.87 -1.68 3.81
N GLY A 239 -2.72 -0.98 4.94
CA GLY A 239 -2.34 0.42 5.00
C GLY A 239 -2.45 1.00 6.41
N ASP A 240 -2.22 2.30 6.50
CA ASP A 240 -2.38 3.11 7.72
C ASP A 240 -3.00 4.47 7.36
N PHE A 241 -4.30 4.47 7.04
CA PHE A 241 -5.08 5.68 6.72
C PHE A 241 -6.47 5.67 7.36
N SER A 242 -7.01 6.85 7.58
CA SER A 242 -8.40 7.08 7.96
C SER A 242 -8.99 8.26 7.18
N LEU A 243 -10.25 8.12 6.76
CA LEU A 243 -11.10 9.21 6.30
C LEU A 243 -11.95 9.67 7.49
N VAL A 244 -11.85 10.95 7.82
CA VAL A 244 -12.62 11.59 8.90
C VAL A 244 -13.46 12.69 8.28
N LYS A 245 -14.79 12.62 8.42
CA LYS A 245 -15.73 13.60 7.87
C LYS A 245 -15.95 14.71 8.89
N TYR A 246 -15.99 15.97 8.45
CA TYR A 246 -16.42 17.06 9.33
C TYR A 246 -17.92 16.93 9.61
N ASP A 247 -18.31 17.14 10.86
CA ASP A 247 -19.70 16.99 11.32
C ASP A 247 -20.59 18.15 10.81
N ASP A 248 -20.00 19.32 10.52
CA ASP A 248 -20.66 20.41 9.80
C ASP A 248 -20.40 20.31 8.28
N PRO A 249 -21.43 20.04 7.45
CA PRO A 249 -21.28 19.94 6.00
C PRO A 249 -20.99 21.30 5.32
N ALA A 250 -21.08 22.43 6.03
CA ALA A 250 -20.68 23.74 5.54
C ALA A 250 -19.18 24.05 5.75
N THR A 251 -18.41 23.14 6.36
CA THR A 251 -16.97 23.31 6.62
C THR A 251 -16.20 23.56 5.32
N GLN A 252 -15.47 24.68 5.26
CA GLN A 252 -14.63 25.01 4.11
C GLN A 252 -13.24 24.38 4.27
N THR A 253 -12.95 23.37 3.46
CA THR A 253 -11.71 22.60 3.51
C THR A 253 -10.76 23.06 2.41
N ALA A 254 -9.88 24.03 2.70
CA ALA A 254 -8.85 24.48 1.75
C ALA A 254 -7.88 23.34 1.42
N SER A 255 -7.54 23.14 0.14
CA SER A 255 -6.58 22.12 -0.29
C SER A 255 -5.17 22.67 -0.21
N GLU A 256 -4.68 22.82 1.03
CA GLU A 256 -3.36 23.33 1.34
C GLU A 256 -2.78 22.63 2.58
N VAL A 257 -1.46 22.72 2.77
CA VAL A 257 -0.76 22.32 3.99
C VAL A 257 -0.22 23.59 4.66
N ASN A 258 -0.51 23.73 5.96
CA ASN A 258 0.01 24.79 6.82
C ASN A 258 1.46 24.49 7.22
N GLU A 259 2.43 25.24 6.72
CA GLU A 259 3.87 25.09 7.09
C GLU A 259 4.19 25.75 8.45
N GLY A 260 3.21 26.35 9.11
CA GLY A 260 3.40 27.23 10.26
C GLY A 260 3.89 28.62 9.86
N ASN A 261 4.04 29.50 10.86
CA ASN A 261 4.51 30.89 10.68
C ASN A 261 3.70 31.72 9.65
N GLY A 262 2.44 31.36 9.41
CA GLY A 262 1.56 32.03 8.43
C GLY A 262 1.85 31.69 6.97
N LYS A 263 2.54 30.57 6.70
CA LYS A 263 2.78 30.05 5.34
C LYS A 263 1.90 28.84 5.06
N THR A 264 1.42 28.74 3.83
CA THR A 264 0.75 27.53 3.32
C THR A 264 1.32 27.13 1.96
N VAL A 265 1.28 25.84 1.67
CA VAL A 265 1.56 25.27 0.34
C VAL A 265 0.26 24.73 -0.22
N GLN A 266 -0.17 25.25 -1.37
CA GLN A 266 -1.34 24.74 -2.07
C GLN A 266 -1.08 23.33 -2.57
N ILE A 267 -2.02 22.42 -2.30
CA ILE A 267 -2.00 21.04 -2.77
C ILE A 267 -2.94 20.95 -3.97
N THR A 268 -2.37 20.63 -5.12
CA THR A 268 -3.10 20.64 -6.40
C THR A 268 -3.40 19.26 -6.95
N GLN A 269 -2.64 18.24 -6.52
CA GLN A 269 -2.75 16.86 -6.99
C GLN A 269 -2.23 15.86 -5.94
N ALA A 270 -2.62 14.59 -6.07
CA ALA A 270 -1.90 13.47 -5.46
C ALA A 270 -0.91 12.89 -6.48
N ALA A 271 0.25 12.42 -6.01
CA ALA A 271 1.24 11.76 -6.86
C ALA A 271 1.93 10.60 -6.13
N ASP A 272 2.28 9.55 -6.88
CA ASP A 272 3.06 8.44 -6.33
C ASP A 272 4.51 8.84 -6.05
N ALA A 273 5.03 8.40 -4.92
CA ALA A 273 6.41 8.63 -4.50
C ALA A 273 7.41 7.92 -5.43
N THR A 274 8.56 8.55 -5.67
CA THR A 274 9.70 7.97 -6.40
C THR A 274 10.95 7.95 -5.53
N VAL A 275 11.70 6.85 -5.48
CA VAL A 275 12.96 6.78 -4.71
C VAL A 275 13.96 7.84 -5.22
N GLY A 276 14.47 8.67 -4.31
CA GLY A 276 15.30 9.84 -4.59
C GLY A 276 14.54 11.16 -4.81
N GLN A 277 13.22 11.16 -4.72
CA GLN A 277 12.40 12.38 -4.68
C GLN A 277 12.62 13.12 -3.36
N GLN A 278 12.85 14.43 -3.43
CA GLN A 278 12.82 15.32 -2.26
C GLN A 278 11.38 15.56 -1.83
N VAL A 279 11.15 15.54 -0.52
CA VAL A 279 9.84 15.64 0.11
C VAL A 279 9.92 16.50 1.37
N LEU A 280 8.81 17.17 1.67
CA LEU A 280 8.54 17.91 2.89
C LEU A 280 7.54 17.11 3.72
N ARG A 281 7.77 16.96 5.02
CA ARG A 281 6.77 16.50 5.98
C ARG A 281 6.35 17.68 6.84
N MET A 282 5.04 17.89 6.98
CA MET A 282 4.48 18.72 8.06
C MET A 282 3.95 17.82 9.19
N GLY A 283 4.26 18.19 10.43
CA GLY A 283 3.80 17.51 11.64
C GLY A 283 3.55 18.47 12.79
N SER A 284 2.63 18.15 13.70
CA SER A 284 2.18 19.13 14.70
C SER A 284 3.08 19.20 15.94
N THR A 285 3.93 18.20 16.19
CA THR A 285 4.97 18.28 17.24
C THR A 285 6.23 18.92 16.72
N THR A 286 6.78 18.43 15.60
CA THR A 286 8.11 18.85 15.15
C THR A 286 8.06 19.98 14.10
N GLY A 287 6.91 20.19 13.46
CA GLY A 287 6.75 21.18 12.40
C GLY A 287 7.15 20.65 11.03
N LEU A 288 7.66 21.56 10.20
CA LEU A 288 8.09 21.29 8.84
C LEU A 288 9.54 20.76 8.82
N HIS A 289 9.73 19.59 8.21
CA HIS A 289 11.04 18.98 7.98
C HIS A 289 11.17 18.47 6.53
N ASP A 290 12.37 18.48 5.98
CA ASP A 290 12.67 17.96 4.65
C ASP A 290 13.50 16.66 4.68
N GLY A 291 13.59 16.00 3.53
CA GLY A 291 14.36 14.79 3.30
C GLY A 291 14.02 14.15 1.96
N SER A 292 14.34 12.86 1.82
CA SER A 292 14.26 12.11 0.57
C SER A 292 13.54 10.77 0.73
N VAL A 293 12.85 10.33 -0.32
CA VAL A 293 12.31 8.97 -0.41
C VAL A 293 13.46 7.99 -0.60
N THR A 294 13.62 7.04 0.33
CA THR A 294 14.70 6.05 0.35
C THR A 294 14.25 4.65 -0.05
N GLY A 295 12.94 4.35 0.02
CA GLY A 295 12.38 3.07 -0.41
C GLY A 295 10.87 3.12 -0.65
N LEU A 296 10.36 2.11 -1.37
CA LEU A 296 8.93 1.94 -1.68
C LEU A 296 8.50 0.48 -1.39
N ASP A 297 7.19 0.24 -1.44
CA ASP A 297 6.54 -1.04 -1.10
C ASP A 297 6.95 -1.57 0.29
N ALA A 298 7.22 -0.67 1.24
CA ALA A 298 7.77 -1.04 2.54
C ALA A 298 6.75 -1.81 3.39
N THR A 299 7.26 -2.78 4.15
CA THR A 299 6.52 -3.49 5.20
C THR A 299 7.16 -3.16 6.54
N VAL A 300 6.34 -2.80 7.53
CA VAL A 300 6.78 -2.41 8.87
C VAL A 300 6.03 -3.23 9.91
N ASN A 301 6.77 -3.81 10.86
CA ASN A 301 6.24 -4.65 11.94
C ASN A 301 6.31 -3.87 13.26
N PHE A 302 5.31 -3.04 13.50
CA PHE A 302 5.17 -2.32 14.77
C PHE A 302 4.88 -3.30 15.90
N GLN A 303 5.31 -2.97 17.12
CA GLN A 303 4.79 -3.63 18.31
C GLN A 303 3.33 -3.23 18.46
N SER A 304 2.43 -4.20 18.65
CA SER A 304 1.00 -3.90 18.75
C SER A 304 0.69 -3.13 20.04
N GLU A 305 -0.06 -2.03 19.92
CA GLU A 305 -0.58 -1.27 21.05
C GLU A 305 -1.82 -1.94 21.66
N THR A 306 -2.58 -2.68 20.85
CA THR A 306 -3.86 -3.30 21.26
C THR A 306 -3.71 -4.75 21.73
N VAL A 307 -2.68 -5.46 21.26
CA VAL A 307 -2.41 -6.86 21.63
C VAL A 307 -1.08 -6.96 22.37
N PRO A 308 -1.06 -7.24 23.68
CA PRO A 308 0.18 -7.41 24.44
C PRO A 308 1.10 -8.49 23.85
N GLY A 309 2.28 -8.08 23.38
CA GLY A 309 3.24 -8.95 22.69
C GLY A 309 2.90 -9.29 21.23
N GLY A 310 1.84 -8.69 20.68
CA GLY A 310 1.42 -8.82 19.28
C GLY A 310 2.23 -7.94 18.32
N VAL A 311 1.88 -8.04 17.03
CA VAL A 311 2.57 -7.34 15.93
C VAL A 311 1.54 -6.67 15.03
N ASP A 312 1.64 -5.35 14.90
CA ASP A 312 0.83 -4.57 13.97
C ASP A 312 1.62 -4.40 12.66
N THR A 313 1.37 -5.28 11.70
CA THR A 313 2.07 -5.31 10.41
C THR A 313 1.38 -4.41 9.40
N VAL A 314 2.04 -3.37 8.91
CA VAL A 314 1.53 -2.49 7.84
C VAL A 314 2.37 -2.69 6.57
N THR A 315 1.72 -2.65 5.40
CA THR A 315 2.33 -2.92 4.10
C THR A 315 2.04 -1.83 3.07
N GLY A 316 2.91 -1.68 2.07
CA GLY A 316 2.74 -0.72 0.97
C GLY A 316 3.20 0.71 1.32
N LEU A 317 4.02 0.87 2.36
CA LEU A 317 4.45 2.19 2.82
C LEU A 317 5.62 2.76 1.99
N ILE A 318 5.71 4.08 1.95
CA ILE A 318 6.86 4.86 1.48
C ILE A 318 7.86 4.94 2.64
N GLN A 319 9.15 4.71 2.39
CA GLN A 319 10.21 4.92 3.37
C GLN A 319 10.99 6.19 3.02
N THR A 320 11.31 7.01 4.03
CA THR A 320 12.12 8.22 3.89
C THR A 320 13.19 8.32 4.99
N ASP A 321 14.11 9.27 4.83
CA ASP A 321 15.04 9.73 5.87
C ASP A 321 14.55 11.00 6.61
N VAL A 322 13.34 11.49 6.31
CA VAL A 322 12.71 12.63 7.01
C VAL A 322 12.46 12.25 8.46
N CYS A 323 12.90 13.07 9.42
CA CYS A 323 12.63 12.80 10.84
C CYS A 323 11.15 13.01 11.19
N ALA A 324 10.64 12.28 12.17
CA ALA A 324 9.31 12.42 12.74
C ALA A 324 9.29 11.88 14.17
N GLU A 325 8.44 12.43 15.03
CA GLU A 325 8.33 12.07 16.43
C GLU A 325 6.92 11.63 16.83
N ALA A 326 6.79 11.14 18.07
CA ALA A 326 5.49 10.79 18.64
C ALA A 326 4.68 12.07 18.80
N GLY A 327 3.88 12.35 17.78
CA GLY A 327 3.51 13.72 17.51
C GLY A 327 3.53 14.15 16.05
N ASP A 328 3.74 13.25 15.07
CA ASP A 328 3.77 13.59 13.63
C ASP A 328 2.96 12.65 12.69
N SER A 329 2.28 11.61 13.20
CA SER A 329 1.38 10.75 12.39
C SER A 329 0.03 11.30 11.95
N GLY A 330 -0.37 10.91 10.74
CA GLY A 330 -1.29 11.62 9.86
C GLY A 330 -0.55 12.55 8.88
N GLY A 331 0.70 12.93 9.21
CA GLY A 331 1.44 14.04 8.63
C GLY A 331 1.53 14.05 7.13
N SER A 332 1.14 15.19 6.55
CA SER A 332 1.29 15.52 5.14
C SER A 332 2.76 15.34 4.76
N LEU A 333 3.04 14.32 3.94
CA LEU A 333 4.24 14.23 3.12
C LEU A 333 3.88 14.77 1.75
N PHE A 334 4.54 15.83 1.33
CA PHE A 334 4.22 16.58 0.11
C PHE A 334 5.49 17.07 -0.57
N THR A 335 5.36 17.62 -1.77
CA THR A 335 6.45 18.30 -2.48
C THR A 335 6.28 19.81 -2.43
N ALA A 336 7.39 20.56 -2.53
CA ALA A 336 7.37 22.02 -2.56
C ALA A 336 6.62 22.62 -3.77
N ASP A 337 6.31 21.82 -4.80
CA ASP A 337 5.47 22.18 -5.94
C ASP A 337 4.00 21.74 -5.81
N GLY A 338 3.57 21.32 -4.62
CA GLY A 338 2.14 21.15 -4.28
C GLY A 338 1.54 19.78 -4.62
N SER A 339 2.34 18.71 -4.65
CA SER A 339 1.84 17.34 -4.79
C SER A 339 1.75 16.64 -3.44
N ALA A 340 0.59 16.06 -3.11
CA ALA A 340 0.41 15.20 -1.94
C ALA A 340 0.97 13.79 -2.21
N ILE A 341 1.86 13.32 -1.34
CA ILE A 341 2.63 12.08 -1.53
C ILE A 341 2.22 11.01 -0.50
N GLY A 342 2.16 11.36 0.79
CA GLY A 342 1.94 10.37 1.85
C GLY A 342 1.36 10.94 3.15
N LEU A 343 0.85 10.05 4.01
CA LEU A 343 0.39 10.33 5.37
C LEU A 343 1.36 9.64 6.35
N THR A 344 1.89 10.36 7.33
CA THR A 344 2.87 9.81 8.27
C THR A 344 2.26 8.66 9.08
N SER A 345 2.90 7.49 9.11
CA SER A 345 2.42 6.28 9.79
C SER A 345 3.21 6.00 11.07
N GLY A 346 4.54 5.94 10.96
CA GLY A 346 5.41 5.63 12.09
C GLY A 346 6.88 5.60 11.71
N GLY A 347 7.76 5.29 12.65
CA GLY A 347 9.20 5.32 12.39
C GLY A 347 10.07 4.93 13.57
N SER A 348 11.38 5.13 13.42
CA SER A 348 12.38 5.06 14.49
C SER A 348 13.29 6.27 14.45
N GLY A 349 13.85 6.62 15.60
CA GLY A 349 14.67 7.82 15.79
C GLY A 349 13.88 8.99 16.34
N ASP A 350 14.40 10.20 16.12
CA ASP A 350 13.85 11.50 16.50
C ASP A 350 14.47 12.61 15.63
N CYS A 351 14.02 13.86 15.78
CA CYS A 351 14.52 14.99 14.99
C CYS A 351 15.86 15.58 15.47
N THR A 352 16.54 14.93 16.43
CA THR A 352 17.90 15.29 16.88
C THR A 352 18.96 14.31 16.38
N ALA A 353 18.66 13.00 16.37
CA ALA A 353 19.55 11.93 15.92
C ALA A 353 19.29 11.50 14.46
N GLY A 354 18.15 11.92 13.88
CA GLY A 354 17.65 11.40 12.61
C GLY A 354 17.04 10.00 12.78
N GLY A 355 16.65 9.38 11.66
CA GLY A 355 16.02 8.08 11.69
C GLY A 355 15.40 7.65 10.37
N GLU A 356 14.41 6.78 10.46
CA GLU A 356 13.61 6.31 9.32
C GLU A 356 12.12 6.52 9.61
N THR A 357 11.42 7.22 8.73
CA THR A 357 9.97 7.44 8.84
C THR A 357 9.25 6.83 7.63
N PHE A 358 8.12 6.19 7.92
CA PHE A 358 7.27 5.50 6.95
C PHE A 358 5.93 6.23 6.79
N PHE A 359 5.42 6.23 5.55
CA PHE A 359 4.23 6.99 5.17
C PHE A 359 3.30 6.14 4.31
N GLN A 360 2.01 6.21 4.57
CA GLN A 360 0.96 5.64 3.75
C GLN A 360 0.79 6.46 2.47
N PRO A 361 0.92 5.90 1.25
CA PRO A 361 0.65 6.64 0.01
C PRO A 361 -0.74 7.28 -0.01
N VAL A 362 -0.80 8.57 -0.35
CA VAL A 362 -2.07 9.32 -0.47
C VAL A 362 -2.91 8.80 -1.62
N THR A 363 -2.29 8.45 -2.75
CA THR A 363 -2.96 7.85 -3.92
C THR A 363 -3.74 6.59 -3.54
N ALA A 364 -3.13 5.69 -2.76
CA ALA A 364 -3.79 4.48 -2.25
C ALA A 364 -4.91 4.79 -1.23
N ALA A 365 -4.72 5.78 -0.35
CA ALA A 365 -5.74 6.18 0.63
C ALA A 365 -6.98 6.80 -0.07
N LEU A 366 -6.78 7.67 -1.06
CA LEU A 366 -7.86 8.22 -1.89
C LEU A 366 -8.60 7.11 -2.66
N GLN A 367 -7.86 6.19 -3.29
CA GLN A 367 -8.44 5.06 -4.02
C GLN A 367 -9.29 4.16 -3.12
N ALA A 368 -8.81 3.85 -1.91
CA ALA A 368 -9.52 2.96 -0.99
C ALA A 368 -10.78 3.60 -0.38
N THR A 369 -10.75 4.91 -0.13
CA THR A 369 -11.86 5.65 0.52
C THR A 369 -12.88 6.22 -0.47
N GLY A 370 -12.50 6.33 -1.75
CA GLY A 370 -13.27 7.05 -2.77
C GLY A 370 -13.24 8.57 -2.60
N ALA A 371 -12.39 9.09 -1.71
CA ALA A 371 -12.23 10.53 -1.49
C ALA A 371 -11.38 11.17 -2.60
N THR A 372 -11.52 12.48 -2.77
CA THR A 372 -10.82 13.29 -3.78
C THR A 372 -10.14 14.49 -3.14
N LEU A 373 -8.94 14.87 -3.60
CA LEU A 373 -8.35 16.15 -3.20
C LEU A 373 -9.14 17.32 -3.80
N GLY A 374 -9.13 18.46 -3.10
CA GLY A 374 -9.84 19.67 -3.51
C GLY A 374 -9.41 20.19 -4.88
N ALA A 375 -10.23 21.05 -5.48
CA ALA A 375 -10.16 21.39 -6.91
C ALA A 375 -8.92 22.21 -7.34
N GLY A 376 -7.78 21.52 -7.48
CA GLY A 376 -6.53 21.99 -8.08
C GLY A 376 -6.39 21.71 -9.59
N GLY A 377 -7.46 21.30 -10.27
CA GLY A 377 -7.50 21.07 -11.71
C GLY A 377 -7.15 19.62 -12.12
N ALA A 378 -8.03 19.00 -12.90
CA ALA A 378 -7.83 17.63 -13.35
C ALA A 378 -6.68 17.49 -14.36
N ALA A 379 -5.80 16.52 -14.12
CA ALA A 379 -4.89 15.98 -15.14
C ALA A 379 -4.65 14.48 -14.92
N GLY A 380 -5.10 13.62 -15.83
CA GLY A 380 -4.43 12.34 -16.08
C GLY A 380 -5.06 11.04 -15.57
N ALA A 381 -6.28 11.02 -15.03
CA ALA A 381 -7.04 9.77 -14.98
C ALA A 381 -7.49 9.41 -16.42
N GLY A 382 -6.78 8.48 -17.06
CA GLY A 382 -7.08 8.05 -18.43
C GLY A 382 -8.47 7.44 -18.51
N ASP A 383 -9.34 8.05 -19.32
CA ASP A 383 -10.73 7.61 -19.49
C ASP A 383 -10.80 6.21 -20.11
N ALA A 384 -11.42 5.30 -19.36
CA ALA A 384 -11.85 3.99 -19.81
C ALA A 384 -13.30 3.69 -19.36
N SER A 385 -14.15 4.73 -19.32
CA SER A 385 -15.59 4.57 -19.18
C SER A 385 -16.21 4.28 -20.55
N ALA A 386 -16.29 3.00 -20.91
CA ALA A 386 -17.10 2.58 -22.04
C ALA A 386 -18.58 2.85 -21.72
N ALA A 387 -19.13 3.93 -22.29
CA ALA A 387 -20.51 4.34 -22.09
C ALA A 387 -21.49 3.23 -22.51
N ALA A 388 -22.16 2.60 -21.53
CA ALA A 388 -23.27 1.71 -21.77
C ALA A 388 -24.53 2.52 -22.13
N THR A 389 -24.70 2.82 -23.42
CA THR A 389 -25.96 3.36 -23.93
C THR A 389 -27.01 2.25 -24.00
N ASP A 390 -28.05 2.39 -23.19
CA ASP A 390 -29.27 1.57 -23.23
C ASP A 390 -30.00 1.70 -24.59
N PRO A 391 -30.17 0.61 -25.36
CA PRO A 391 -31.07 0.57 -26.50
C PRO A 391 -32.45 0.08 -26.07
N ALA A 392 -33.43 0.99 -26.11
CA ALA A 392 -34.82 0.72 -25.80
C ALA A 392 -35.41 -0.51 -26.52
N ALA A 393 -36.32 -1.20 -25.84
CA ALA A 393 -36.92 -2.45 -26.29
C ALA A 393 -37.71 -2.35 -27.59
N THR A 394 -37.47 -3.30 -28.52
CA THR A 394 -38.43 -3.70 -29.56
C THR A 394 -38.44 -5.22 -29.70
N ASP A 395 -39.60 -5.81 -29.46
CA ASP A 395 -39.92 -7.25 -29.53
C ASP A 395 -40.04 -7.77 -30.98
N PRO A 396 -39.34 -8.86 -31.35
CA PRO A 396 -39.69 -9.70 -32.48
C PRO A 396 -40.34 -11.03 -32.04
N ALA A 397 -41.62 -11.15 -32.36
CA ALA A 397 -42.53 -12.27 -32.11
C ALA A 397 -41.94 -13.70 -32.20
N ALA A 398 -42.44 -14.57 -31.31
CA ALA A 398 -42.10 -15.99 -31.25
C ALA A 398 -42.56 -16.80 -32.49
N THR A 399 -41.70 -17.72 -32.93
CA THR A 399 -42.08 -18.88 -33.78
C THR A 399 -41.47 -20.16 -33.22
N ASP A 400 -42.33 -21.08 -32.83
CA ASP A 400 -42.04 -22.38 -32.20
C ASP A 400 -41.70 -23.47 -33.24
N PRO A 401 -40.56 -24.19 -33.12
CA PRO A 401 -40.30 -25.45 -33.81
C PRO A 401 -40.65 -26.65 -32.92
N ALA A 402 -41.68 -27.40 -33.33
CA ALA A 402 -42.27 -28.53 -32.62
C ALA A 402 -41.28 -29.62 -32.13
N ALA A 403 -41.58 -30.18 -30.96
CA ALA A 403 -40.83 -31.28 -30.36
C ALA A 403 -40.97 -32.61 -31.12
N THR A 404 -39.88 -33.38 -31.18
CA THR A 404 -39.86 -34.80 -31.56
C THR A 404 -39.18 -35.62 -30.46
N ASP A 405 -39.95 -36.54 -29.86
CA ASP A 405 -39.56 -37.41 -28.76
C ASP A 405 -38.92 -38.75 -29.24
N PRO A 406 -37.71 -39.12 -28.79
CA PRO A 406 -37.16 -40.47 -28.91
C PRO A 406 -37.41 -41.30 -27.64
N ALA A 407 -38.15 -42.40 -27.80
CA ALA A 407 -38.62 -43.27 -26.72
C ALA A 407 -37.56 -43.81 -25.74
N ALA A 408 -37.97 -43.96 -24.49
CA ALA A 408 -37.17 -44.51 -23.40
C ALA A 408 -36.94 -46.03 -23.50
N THR A 409 -35.75 -46.47 -23.06
CA THR A 409 -35.42 -47.87 -22.74
C THR A 409 -34.70 -47.94 -21.39
N ASP A 410 -35.20 -48.81 -20.51
CA ASP A 410 -34.77 -48.94 -19.11
C ASP A 410 -33.87 -50.18 -18.90
N PRO A 411 -32.64 -50.04 -18.36
CA PRO A 411 -31.82 -51.15 -17.87
C PRO A 411 -31.92 -51.30 -16.34
N ALA A 412 -32.36 -52.49 -15.91
CA ALA A 412 -32.67 -52.82 -14.51
C ALA A 412 -31.51 -52.62 -13.50
N ALA A 413 -31.89 -52.28 -12.27
CA ALA A 413 -30.99 -52.15 -11.12
C ALA A 413 -30.43 -53.50 -10.61
N THR A 414 -29.20 -53.47 -10.09
CA THR A 414 -28.59 -54.56 -9.32
C THR A 414 -28.03 -54.04 -7.99
N ASP A 415 -28.28 -54.79 -6.93
CA ASP A 415 -28.03 -54.42 -5.52
C ASP A 415 -26.71 -55.03 -4.98
N PRO A 416 -25.80 -54.25 -4.36
CA PRO A 416 -24.65 -54.77 -3.63
C PRO A 416 -24.96 -54.99 -2.15
N ALA A 417 -24.97 -56.26 -1.72
CA ALA A 417 -25.28 -56.66 -0.35
C ALA A 417 -24.29 -56.12 0.72
N ALA A 418 -24.84 -55.77 1.88
CA ALA A 418 -24.09 -55.31 3.05
C ALA A 418 -23.42 -56.46 3.84
N THR A 419 -22.27 -56.17 4.47
CA THR A 419 -21.63 -57.05 5.47
C THR A 419 -21.22 -56.24 6.71
N ASP A 420 -21.50 -56.81 7.88
CA ASP A 420 -21.35 -56.18 9.20
C ASP A 420 -20.20 -56.83 10.01
N PRO A 421 -19.29 -56.05 10.62
CA PRO A 421 -18.36 -56.53 11.64
C PRO A 421 -18.83 -56.18 13.07
N ALA A 422 -19.08 -57.22 13.87
CA ALA A 422 -19.66 -57.16 15.20
C ALA A 422 -18.87 -56.34 16.25
N ALA A 423 -19.61 -55.80 17.23
CA ALA A 423 -19.10 -55.13 18.41
C ALA A 423 -18.61 -56.09 19.52
N THR A 424 -17.71 -55.61 20.38
CA THR A 424 -17.25 -56.30 21.59
C THR A 424 -17.36 -55.38 22.81
N ASP A 425 -18.00 -55.88 23.86
CA ASP A 425 -18.21 -55.23 25.17
C ASP A 425 -17.07 -55.58 26.16
N PRO A 426 -16.83 -54.73 27.18
CA PRO A 426 -16.70 -55.29 28.52
C PRO A 426 -17.40 -54.47 29.63
N ALA A 427 -18.52 -55.03 30.10
CA ALA A 427 -18.85 -55.36 31.49
C ALA A 427 -18.62 -54.33 32.64
N ALA A 428 -19.70 -54.06 33.37
CA ALA A 428 -19.70 -53.27 34.61
C ALA A 428 -19.27 -54.06 35.88
N GLY A 429 -18.86 -53.33 36.93
CA GLY A 429 -18.56 -53.88 38.26
C GLY A 429 -18.81 -52.86 39.40
N ASP A 430 -19.44 -53.34 40.48
CA ASP A 430 -20.08 -52.60 41.59
C ASP A 430 -19.34 -52.95 42.91
N GLN A 431 -19.12 -52.13 43.96
CA GLN A 431 -19.65 -50.85 44.48
C GLN A 431 -18.45 -49.94 44.93
N SER A 432 -18.52 -48.86 45.74
CA SER A 432 -19.53 -48.23 46.62
C SER A 432 -19.19 -46.74 46.91
N GLY A 433 -19.90 -46.07 47.84
CA GLY A 433 -19.47 -44.76 48.38
C GLY A 433 -20.07 -44.40 49.75
N THR A 434 -19.58 -43.32 50.37
CA THR A 434 -20.23 -42.59 51.48
C THR A 434 -19.70 -41.15 51.62
N GLY A 435 -20.61 -40.17 51.61
CA GLY A 435 -20.68 -39.00 52.51
C GLY A 435 -19.68 -37.84 52.32
N SER A 436 -20.06 -36.57 52.44
CA SER A 436 -21.38 -35.96 52.73
C SER A 436 -21.37 -34.45 52.38
N ASP A 437 -22.57 -33.85 52.29
CA ASP A 437 -22.85 -32.54 51.68
C ASP A 437 -22.59 -31.27 52.52
N GLN A 438 -22.72 -30.14 51.81
CA GLN A 438 -22.64 -28.72 52.15
C GLN A 438 -23.40 -28.20 53.40
N SER A 439 -22.98 -27.04 53.92
CA SER A 439 -23.83 -25.84 54.22
C SER A 439 -23.00 -24.67 54.82
N SER A 440 -23.00 -23.48 54.20
CA SER A 440 -23.79 -22.25 54.52
C SER A 440 -23.07 -21.22 55.45
N THR A 441 -22.62 -20.05 54.97
CA THR A 441 -23.28 -18.70 54.96
C THR A 441 -22.90 -17.72 56.10
N GLY A 442 -22.67 -16.44 55.76
CA GLY A 442 -22.47 -15.28 56.67
C GLY A 442 -21.20 -14.48 56.30
N MET A 443 -21.27 -13.25 55.74
CA MET A 443 -21.50 -11.94 56.41
C MET A 443 -20.33 -11.56 57.35
N ASP A 444 -19.75 -10.34 57.37
CA ASP A 444 -20.25 -8.99 57.01
C ASP A 444 -19.10 -8.03 56.60
N ALA A 445 -19.41 -6.78 56.22
CA ALA A 445 -18.49 -5.73 55.76
C ALA A 445 -17.84 -4.90 56.90
N GLY A 446 -16.81 -4.10 56.57
CA GLY A 446 -16.25 -3.10 57.50
C GLY A 446 -15.08 -2.27 56.91
N SER A 447 -15.24 -0.95 56.85
CA SER A 447 -14.24 0.02 56.37
C SER A 447 -13.49 0.71 57.53
N GLY A 448 -12.27 1.21 57.30
CA GLY A 448 -11.48 1.94 58.31
C GLY A 448 -10.20 2.59 57.75
N LEU A 449 -9.90 3.83 58.17
CA LEU A 449 -9.01 4.76 57.45
C LEU A 449 -7.94 5.41 58.38
N VAL A 450 -6.73 5.63 57.83
CA VAL A 450 -5.65 6.65 58.12
C VAL A 450 -4.86 6.78 59.46
N THR A 451 -3.62 7.30 59.27
CA THR A 451 -2.76 8.15 60.15
C THR A 451 -1.98 7.49 61.32
N SER A 452 -0.75 7.90 61.69
CA SER A 452 0.10 9.06 61.31
C SER A 452 1.58 8.95 61.77
N THR A 453 2.54 9.49 60.97
CA THR A 453 3.84 10.17 61.31
C THR A 453 4.89 9.53 62.26
N PRO A 454 6.17 10.00 62.29
CA PRO A 454 6.78 11.14 61.56
C PRO A 454 7.79 10.78 60.47
#